data_AF-A0A2V6THM6-F1
#
_entry.id   AF-A0A2V6THM6-F1
#
_cell.length_a   1.000
_cell.length_b   1.000
_cell.length_c   1.000
_cell.angle_alpha   90.00
_cell.angle_beta   90.00
_cell.angle_gamma   90.00
#
_symmetry.space_group_name_H-M   'P 1'
#
loop_
_entity.id
_entity.type
_entity.pdbx_description
1 polymer ?
#
loop_
_entity_poly.entity_id
_entity_poly.type
_entity_poly.pdbx_seq_one_letter_code
_entity_poly.pdbx_strand_id
1 'polypeptide(L)'
;TAAGCAMTDVVRFQTFLTHATDVDGFMQARRELFPKYFPGGVYPPNTLLIISRLVKPELLVEIEAMAVKPAKTAAPPRAKARPARRTRAKRRR
;
A
#
# COMPACT_ATOMS: atom_id res chain seq x y z
N THR A 1 7.59 -11.19 -5.24
CA THR A 1 7.71 -9.76 -5.62
C THR A 1 9.08 -9.24 -5.18
N ALA A 2 9.71 -8.33 -5.93
CA ALA A 2 11.13 -7.98 -5.75
C ALA A 2 11.47 -7.34 -4.38
N ALA A 3 10.56 -6.56 -3.80
CA ALA A 3 10.73 -5.93 -2.47
C ALA A 3 9.88 -6.58 -1.34
N GLY A 4 9.12 -7.64 -1.67
CA GLY A 4 8.10 -8.19 -0.77
C GLY A 4 6.87 -7.30 -0.60
N CYS A 5 6.63 -6.39 -1.54
CA CYS A 5 5.40 -5.58 -1.64
C CYS A 5 4.48 -6.13 -2.74
N ALA A 6 3.20 -5.81 -2.67
CA ALA A 6 2.18 -6.04 -3.68
C ALA A 6 1.56 -4.70 -4.15
N MET A 7 0.66 -4.73 -5.14
CA MET A 7 -0.05 -3.53 -5.60
C MET A 7 -0.83 -2.84 -4.47
N THR A 8 -1.39 -3.61 -3.54
CA THR A 8 -2.11 -3.10 -2.37
C THR A 8 -1.23 -2.30 -1.40
N ASP A 9 0.09 -2.40 -1.51
CA ASP A 9 1.03 -1.65 -0.68
C ASP A 9 1.42 -0.30 -1.31
N VAL A 10 0.96 -0.02 -2.54
CA VAL A 10 1.16 1.29 -3.19
C VAL A 10 0.33 2.33 -2.47
N VAL A 11 0.97 3.42 -2.05
CA VAL A 11 0.35 4.53 -1.29
C VAL A 11 0.14 5.78 -2.13
N ARG A 12 0.82 5.90 -3.28
CA ARG A 12 0.69 7.03 -4.21
C ARG A 12 1.12 6.62 -5.62
N PHE A 13 0.43 7.18 -6.60
CA PHE A 13 0.91 7.26 -7.98
C PHE A 13 1.24 8.70 -8.38
N GLN A 14 2.22 8.84 -9.28
CA GLN A 14 2.44 10.03 -10.06
C GLN A 14 2.51 9.64 -11.53
N THR A 15 1.63 10.22 -12.34
CA THR A 15 1.46 9.90 -13.76
C THR A 15 1.86 11.09 -14.61
N PHE A 16 2.65 10.83 -15.64
CA PHE A 16 3.04 11.79 -16.66
C PHE A 16 2.54 11.32 -18.01
N LEU A 17 1.69 12.12 -18.66
CA LEU A 17 1.28 11.91 -20.05
C LEU A 17 1.93 12.96 -20.93
N THR A 18 2.22 12.62 -22.18
CA THR A 18 2.77 13.57 -23.16
C THR A 18 1.68 14.35 -23.90
N HIS A 19 0.45 13.83 -23.98
CA HIS A 19 -0.68 14.48 -24.64
C HIS A 19 -1.93 14.52 -23.76
N ALA A 20 -2.63 15.66 -23.76
CA ALA A 20 -3.89 15.81 -23.03
C ALA A 20 -5.02 14.94 -23.60
N THR A 21 -4.96 14.60 -24.89
CA THR A 21 -5.93 13.72 -25.56
C THR A 21 -5.93 12.29 -25.02
N ASP A 22 -4.83 11.88 -24.37
CA ASP A 22 -4.67 10.52 -23.84
C ASP A 22 -5.30 10.35 -22.44
N VAL A 23 -5.77 11.43 -21.81
CA VAL A 23 -6.35 11.40 -20.46
C VAL A 23 -7.55 10.46 -20.37
N ASP A 24 -8.44 10.49 -21.37
CA ASP A 24 -9.64 9.64 -21.35
C ASP A 24 -9.28 8.16 -21.48
N GLY A 25 -8.32 7.84 -22.36
CA GLY A 25 -7.79 6.48 -22.50
C GLY A 25 -7.10 6.00 -21.22
N PHE A 26 -6.30 6.86 -20.59
CA PHE A 26 -5.68 6.56 -19.30
C PHE A 26 -6.72 6.30 -18.20
N MET A 27 -7.77 7.13 -18.11
CA MET A 27 -8.83 6.96 -17.12
C MET A 27 -9.66 5.70 -17.38
N GLN A 28 -9.87 5.32 -18.64
CA GLN A 28 -10.50 4.05 -19.01
C GLN A 28 -9.66 2.85 -18.55
N ALA A 29 -8.36 2.84 -18.88
CA ALA A 29 -7.45 1.79 -18.44
C ALA A 29 -7.42 1.66 -16.91
N ARG A 30 -7.43 2.79 -16.19
CA ARG A 30 -7.54 2.78 -14.73
C ARG A 30 -8.84 2.14 -14.24
N ARG A 31 -9.99 2.48 -14.81
CA ARG A 31 -11.28 1.88 -14.41
C ARG A 31 -11.29 0.36 -14.60
N GLU A 32 -10.65 -0.15 -15.65
CA GLU A 32 -10.59 -1.58 -15.94
C GLU A 32 -9.60 -2.36 -15.07
N LEU A 33 -8.46 -1.74 -14.74
CA LEU A 33 -7.35 -2.41 -14.06
C LEU A 33 -7.39 -2.25 -12.54
N PHE A 34 -7.82 -1.09 -12.03
CA PHE A 34 -7.78 -0.80 -10.59
C PHE A 34 -8.60 -1.78 -9.75
N PRO A 35 -9.81 -2.24 -10.16
CA PRO A 35 -10.52 -3.27 -9.42
C PRO A 35 -9.75 -4.59 -9.29
N LYS A 36 -8.91 -4.93 -10.27
CA LYS A 36 -8.08 -6.15 -10.27
C LYS A 36 -6.86 -5.98 -9.36
N TYR A 37 -6.24 -4.81 -9.34
CA TYR A 37 -5.05 -4.52 -8.54
C TYR A 37 -5.36 -4.16 -7.08
N PHE A 38 -6.54 -3.58 -6.83
CA PHE A 38 -6.99 -3.09 -5.53
C PHE A 38 -8.38 -3.67 -5.21
N PRO A 39 -8.48 -4.98 -4.93
CA PRO A 39 -9.77 -5.65 -4.72
C PRO A 39 -10.55 -5.11 -3.52
N GLY A 40 -9.90 -4.44 -2.57
CA GLY A 40 -10.55 -3.77 -1.43
C GLY A 40 -11.23 -2.44 -1.77
N GLY A 41 -11.18 -1.98 -3.03
CA GLY A 41 -11.80 -0.72 -3.47
C GLY A 41 -11.12 0.55 -2.95
N VAL A 42 -10.03 0.41 -2.19
CA VAL A 42 -9.21 1.54 -1.72
C VAL A 42 -8.15 1.82 -2.77
N TYR A 43 -8.33 2.90 -3.52
CA TYR A 43 -7.42 3.30 -4.59
C TYR A 43 -6.45 4.37 -4.11
N PRO A 44 -5.13 4.23 -4.38
CA PRO A 44 -4.16 5.24 -4.01
C PRO A 44 -4.43 6.57 -4.73
N PRO A 45 -4.14 7.71 -4.09
CA PRO A 45 -4.19 9.00 -4.77
C PRO A 45 -3.21 9.02 -5.96
N ASN A 46 -3.58 9.74 -7.01
CA ASN A 46 -2.76 9.93 -8.21
C ASN A 46 -2.64 11.42 -8.54
N THR A 47 -1.41 11.90 -8.74
CA THR A 47 -1.16 13.19 -9.38
C THR A 47 -0.90 12.95 -10.86
N LEU A 48 -1.73 13.52 -11.74
CA LEU A 48 -1.55 13.43 -13.19
C LEU A 48 -1.09 14.76 -13.76
N LEU A 49 -0.03 14.73 -14.57
CA LEU A 49 0.52 15.89 -15.25
C LEU A 49 0.61 15.62 -16.76
N ILE A 50 0.38 16.68 -17.54
CA ILE A 50 0.71 16.69 -18.97
C ILE A 50 2.05 17.39 -19.12
N ILE A 51 3.03 16.72 -19.71
CA ILE A 51 4.42 17.21 -19.84
C ILE A 51 4.86 17.22 -21.31
N SER A 52 5.95 17.93 -21.62
CA SER A 52 6.40 18.09 -23.01
C SER A 52 6.99 16.83 -23.64
N ARG A 53 7.66 15.98 -22.86
CA ARG A 53 8.25 14.71 -23.33
C ARG A 53 8.71 13.82 -22.17
N LEU A 54 8.86 12.53 -22.46
CA LEU A 54 9.54 11.55 -21.60
C LEU A 54 10.98 11.29 -22.09
N VAL A 55 11.70 10.39 -21.42
CA VAL A 55 13.10 10.06 -21.74
C VAL A 55 13.30 9.55 -23.17
N LYS A 56 12.29 8.86 -23.72
CA LYS A 56 12.24 8.39 -25.11
C LYS A 56 11.01 8.96 -25.82
N PRO A 57 11.14 9.38 -27.10
CA PRO A 57 10.05 10.03 -27.82
C PRO A 57 8.84 9.12 -28.09
N GLU A 58 9.04 7.80 -28.15
CA GLU A 58 7.96 6.83 -28.34
C GLU A 58 7.14 6.52 -27.09
N LEU A 59 7.57 6.99 -25.91
CA LEU A 59 6.82 6.80 -24.66
C LEU A 59 5.72 7.87 -24.53
N LEU A 60 4.50 7.41 -24.29
CA LEU A 60 3.32 8.28 -24.14
C LEU A 60 2.90 8.48 -22.68
N VAL A 61 3.29 7.55 -21.81
CA VAL A 61 2.93 7.53 -20.40
C VAL A 61 4.10 7.03 -19.56
N GLU A 62 4.31 7.66 -18.40
CA GLU A 62 5.14 7.14 -17.32
C GLU A 62 4.33 7.16 -16.03
N ILE A 63 4.42 6.07 -15.25
CA ILE A 63 3.72 5.92 -13.96
C ILE A 63 4.76 5.58 -12.90
N GLU A 64 4.96 6.49 -11.97
CA GLU A 64 5.73 6.27 -10.76
C GLU A 64 4.81 5.79 -9.64
N ALA A 65 5.22 4.72 -8.93
CA ALA A 65 4.49 4.16 -7.81
C ALA A 65 5.36 4.20 -6.55
N MET A 66 4.84 4.80 -5.48
CA MET A 66 5.45 4.74 -4.16
C MET A 66 4.71 3.70 -3.32
N ALA A 67 5.43 2.71 -2.76
CA ALA A 67 4.86 1.67 -1.92
C ALA A 67 5.53 1.63 -0.55
N VAL A 68 4.77 1.31 0.48
CA VAL A 68 5.28 1.13 1.84
C VAL A 68 5.18 -0.34 2.20
N LYS A 69 6.32 -0.96 2.51
CA LYS A 69 6.33 -2.35 2.96
C LYS A 69 5.63 -2.45 4.32
N PRO A 70 4.64 -3.34 4.48
CA PRO A 70 4.01 -3.56 5.77
C PRO A 70 5.06 -3.94 6.82
N ALA A 71 5.04 -3.27 7.97
CA ALA A 71 5.85 -3.70 9.09
C ALA A 71 5.43 -5.12 9.48
N LYS A 72 6.39 -6.00 9.80
CA LYS A 72 6.06 -7.26 10.48
C LYS A 72 5.33 -6.87 11.76
N THR A 73 4.06 -7.20 11.88
CA THR A 73 3.32 -6.99 13.13
C THR A 73 4.09 -7.72 14.23
N ALA A 74 4.69 -6.95 15.14
CA ALA A 74 5.31 -7.54 16.31
C ALA A 74 4.24 -8.31 17.08
N ALA A 75 4.55 -9.52 17.52
CA ALA A 75 3.64 -10.30 18.34
C ALA A 75 3.17 -9.43 19.53
N PRO A 76 1.88 -9.47 19.90
CA PRO A 76 1.39 -8.70 21.03
C PRO A 76 2.24 -9.04 22.27
N PRO A 77 2.56 -8.05 23.14
CA PRO A 77 3.39 -8.30 24.30
C PRO A 77 2.76 -9.43 25.13
N ARG A 78 3.53 -10.50 25.37
CA ARG A 78 3.08 -11.60 26.24
C ARG A 78 2.65 -11.00 27.58
N ALA A 79 1.39 -11.21 27.96
CA ALA A 79 0.88 -10.79 29.25
C ALA A 79 1.79 -11.35 30.36
N LYS A 80 2.34 -10.48 31.20
CA LYS A 80 3.13 -10.91 32.36
C LYS A 80 2.23 -11.78 33.24
N ALA A 81 2.62 -13.05 33.44
CA ALA A 81 1.90 -13.96 34.31
C ALA A 81 1.82 -13.35 35.72
N ARG A 82 0.59 -13.13 36.21
CA ARG A 82 0.33 -12.61 37.55
C ARG A 82 0.73 -13.69 38.56
N PRO A 83 1.59 -13.39 39.56
CA PRO A 83 2.07 -14.41 40.48
C PRO A 83 0.90 -14.98 41.28
N ALA A 84 0.82 -16.31 41.37
CA ALA A 84 -0.21 -17.02 42.12
C ALA A 84 -0.14 -16.64 43.60
N ARG A 85 -1.27 -16.17 44.13
CA ARG A 85 -1.45 -15.83 45.55
C ARG A 85 -1.31 -17.11 46.39
N ARG A 86 -0.16 -17.30 47.06
CA ARG A 86 0.03 -18.39 48.05
C ARG A 86 -0.94 -18.17 49.22
N THR A 87 -1.94 -19.04 49.35
CA THR A 87 -2.76 -19.15 50.54
C THR A 87 -1.92 -19.70 51.70
N ARG A 88 -1.62 -18.87 52.71
CA ARG A 88 -1.04 -19.32 53.98
C ARG A 88 -2.09 -20.14 54.74
N ALA A 89 -1.85 -21.44 54.88
CA ALA A 89 -2.63 -22.30 55.77
C ALA A 89 -2.42 -21.86 57.23
N LYS A 90 -3.52 -21.62 57.93
CA LYS A 90 -3.58 -21.20 59.33
C LYS A 90 -3.26 -22.42 60.21
N ARG A 91 -2.05 -22.46 60.78
CA ARG A 91 -1.68 -23.40 61.86
C ARG A 91 -2.66 -23.20 63.03
N ARG A 92 -3.50 -24.20 63.28
CA ARG A 92 -4.28 -24.32 64.52
C ARG A 92 -3.37 -24.80 65.65
N ARG A 93 -3.71 -24.32 66.84
CA ARG A 93 -3.06 -24.50 68.14
C ARG A 93 -2.80 -25.94 68.50
#